data_AF-C0JAA8-F1
#
_entry.id   AF-C0JAA8-F1
#
_cell.length_a   1.000
_cell.length_b   1.000
_cell.length_c   1.000
_cell.angle_alpha   90.00
_cell.angle_beta   90.00
_cell.angle_gamma   90.00
#
_symmetry.space_group_name_H-M   'P 1'
#
loop_
_entity.id
_entity.type
_entity.pdbx_description
1 polymer ?
#
loop_
_entity_poly.entity_id
_entity_poly.type
_entity_poly.pdbx_seq_one_letter_code
_entity_poly.pdbx_strand_id
1 'polypeptide(L)'
;MAELLMHGTLDATIFEATDLTNPTRLNGNAPEGVRKGWRRGSGLGKARLGRTRVIDDEPVNPRWNERLHIYCAHFAENVVFSVKVSLSFDAALIGCAYLPVKGLLSGQVVERKLDILDERKKKLPHGPTIHVWLQLKDVAADGNGKWWGIGVGDEGYSGVPCTYFKQHTGCKVTLYQDAFAPRIPLAGGAHYQQGRCWEDRPGGELLKRKASEGVRVLMKIWNDITSLQVLQSLGITWGYSLTHDAETFQYFEGTDVHCVVCARHPDAGSSIVMGVKIEGPVAWDVLYNFEQRWRPDGIKPEDIEAVNLIPRELSLKIKSKIDAGERFTVYVVVPMWPEGYPDSQAMQAILDWQRRTMQMMYDDIAGALKEKKMDADPRDYLTFFCLGNKEVKRSGEYVPTHHPREGTQYTKAQKARRFMIYVYSKMMYIIVGSVNINQLSMDGGRDSEIAMGAFQPHHLNINGQVARGQVHAFRMSLWYEHLGGILHDDFLHPGSLECVRRVNKMAG
;
A
#
# COMPACT_ATOMS: atom_id res chain seq x y z
N MET A 1 -24.75 11.17 -15.85
CA MET A 1 -23.76 12.24 -16.10
C MET A 1 -22.39 11.58 -16.17
N ALA A 2 -21.40 12.19 -16.82
CA ALA A 2 -20.06 11.58 -16.95
C ALA A 2 -19.26 11.75 -15.65
N GLU A 3 -18.56 10.69 -15.22
CA GLU A 3 -17.60 10.77 -14.11
C GLU A 3 -16.36 11.55 -14.55
N LEU A 4 -15.82 12.37 -13.65
CA LEU A 4 -14.67 13.23 -13.93
C LEU A 4 -13.48 12.81 -13.07
N LEU A 5 -12.27 12.85 -13.64
CA LEU A 5 -11.04 12.52 -12.93
C LEU A 5 -10.66 13.65 -11.97
N MET A 6 -10.49 13.33 -10.69
CA MET A 6 -9.79 14.14 -9.71
C MET A 6 -8.44 13.49 -9.42
N HIS A 7 -7.38 14.06 -9.99
CA HIS A 7 -6.00 13.63 -9.79
C HIS A 7 -5.18 14.74 -9.16
N GLY A 8 -4.75 14.56 -7.92
CA GLY A 8 -4.02 15.57 -7.14
C GLY A 8 -4.40 15.56 -5.66
N THR A 9 -4.49 16.73 -5.04
CA THR A 9 -4.83 16.85 -3.60
C THR A 9 -6.10 17.66 -3.40
N LEU A 10 -7.03 17.10 -2.63
CA LEU A 10 -8.23 17.79 -2.16
C LEU A 10 -8.01 18.26 -0.72
N ASP A 11 -7.84 19.57 -0.54
CA ASP A 11 -7.93 20.19 0.77
C ASP A 11 -9.40 20.39 1.11
N ALA A 12 -9.86 19.88 2.24
CA ALA A 12 -11.25 20.01 2.68
C ALA A 12 -11.31 20.45 4.15
N THR A 13 -12.19 21.40 4.47
CA THR A 13 -12.54 21.75 5.84
C THR A 13 -14.02 21.47 6.06
N ILE A 14 -14.30 20.66 7.08
CA ILE A 14 -15.66 20.36 7.52
C ILE A 14 -15.92 21.19 8.78
N PHE A 15 -16.76 22.21 8.66
CA PHE A 15 -17.01 23.14 9.77
C PHE A 15 -18.03 22.55 10.73
N GLU A 16 -19.29 22.47 10.31
CA GLU A 16 -20.41 22.08 11.14
C GLU A 16 -21.55 21.48 10.32
N ALA A 17 -22.47 20.83 11.02
CA ALA A 17 -23.78 20.49 10.48
C ALA A 17 -24.84 21.12 11.38
N THR A 18 -25.97 21.53 10.79
CA THR A 18 -27.08 22.12 11.55
C THR A 18 -28.33 21.27 11.42
N ASP A 19 -29.15 21.32 12.47
CA ASP A 19 -30.52 20.77 12.48
C ASP A 19 -30.60 19.25 12.28
N LEU A 20 -29.61 18.50 12.79
CA LEU A 20 -29.52 17.04 12.59
C LEU A 20 -30.61 16.24 13.32
N THR A 21 -31.28 16.81 14.33
CA THR A 21 -32.33 16.14 15.10
C THR A 21 -33.59 16.98 15.25
N ASN A 22 -34.75 16.32 15.21
CA ASN A 22 -36.03 16.91 15.57
C ASN A 22 -36.11 17.12 17.11
N PRO A 23 -36.29 18.36 17.61
CA PRO A 23 -36.48 18.63 19.03
C PRO A 23 -37.71 17.91 19.65
N THR A 24 -38.66 17.47 18.83
CA THR A 24 -39.93 16.86 19.31
C THR A 24 -39.91 15.33 19.45
N ARG A 25 -38.79 14.63 19.17
CA ARG A 25 -38.67 13.17 19.41
C ARG A 25 -38.09 12.78 20.78
N LEU A 26 -37.87 13.75 21.68
CA LEU A 26 -37.42 13.52 23.06
C LEU A 26 -38.52 13.03 24.03
N ASN A 27 -39.76 12.82 23.58
CA ASN A 27 -40.86 12.28 24.41
C ASN A 27 -41.12 10.78 24.15
N GLY A 28 -40.06 10.00 24.01
CA GLY A 28 -40.15 8.54 23.91
C GLY A 28 -39.01 7.88 24.69
N ASN A 29 -39.18 7.81 26.01
CA ASN A 29 -38.40 7.04 27.01
C ASN A 29 -36.98 6.63 26.61
N ALA A 30 -35.99 7.44 27.03
CA ALA A 30 -34.62 6.95 27.20
C ALA A 30 -34.46 6.42 28.65
N PRO A 31 -33.96 5.20 28.87
CA PRO A 31 -33.33 4.86 30.14
C PRO A 31 -32.05 5.68 30.27
N GLU A 32 -31.81 6.23 31.46
CA GLU A 32 -30.60 6.96 31.80
C GLU A 32 -29.34 6.09 31.57
N GLY A 33 -28.30 6.69 30.99
CA GLY A 33 -26.93 6.18 31.08
C GLY A 33 -26.36 5.52 29.82
N VAL A 34 -26.26 6.24 28.68
CA VAL A 34 -25.32 5.86 27.61
C VAL A 34 -24.75 7.12 26.95
N ARG A 35 -23.43 7.32 27.05
CA ARG A 35 -22.67 8.36 26.33
C ARG A 35 -22.75 8.08 24.81
N LYS A 36 -23.15 9.07 24.02
CA LYS A 36 -23.33 8.96 22.56
C LYS A 36 -22.22 9.73 21.85
N GLY A 37 -21.66 9.15 20.78
CA GLY A 37 -20.67 9.82 19.94
C GLY A 37 -21.02 9.80 18.46
N TRP A 38 -20.49 10.74 17.68
CA TRP A 38 -20.86 10.97 16.28
C TRP A 38 -19.73 10.58 15.30
N ARG A 39 -19.99 9.88 14.17
CA ARG A 39 -18.93 9.49 13.20
C ARG A 39 -19.22 10.04 11.80
N ARG A 40 -18.24 10.54 11.06
CA ARG A 40 -18.44 10.89 9.63
C ARG A 40 -17.27 10.54 8.74
N GLY A 41 -17.56 9.85 7.64
CA GLY A 41 -16.66 9.68 6.49
C GLY A 41 -16.99 10.65 5.35
N SER A 42 -15.96 11.17 4.70
CA SER A 42 -16.01 11.80 3.37
C SER A 42 -15.67 10.74 2.31
N GLY A 43 -16.34 10.80 1.17
CA GLY A 43 -16.05 9.92 0.04
C GLY A 43 -16.14 10.65 -1.30
N LEU A 44 -15.38 10.18 -2.29
CA LEU A 44 -15.51 10.59 -3.68
C LEU A 44 -16.29 9.51 -4.42
N GLY A 45 -17.48 9.83 -4.92
CA GLY A 45 -18.39 8.80 -5.42
C GLY A 45 -18.66 7.73 -4.36
N LYS A 46 -18.22 6.50 -4.62
CA LYS A 46 -18.35 5.34 -3.71
C LYS A 46 -17.12 5.05 -2.83
N ALA A 47 -15.97 5.70 -3.08
CA ALA A 47 -14.73 5.45 -2.32
C ALA A 47 -14.65 6.35 -1.09
N ARG A 48 -14.33 5.81 0.09
CA ARG A 48 -14.13 6.59 1.33
C ARG A 48 -12.70 7.14 1.38
N LEU A 49 -12.55 8.45 1.59
CA LEU A 49 -11.26 9.15 1.50
C LEU A 49 -10.78 9.82 2.78
N GLY A 50 -11.66 10.07 3.73
CA GLY A 50 -11.29 10.75 4.97
C GLY A 50 -12.39 10.66 6.00
N ARG A 51 -12.06 10.93 7.26
CA ARG A 51 -13.01 10.82 8.37
C ARG A 51 -12.70 11.88 9.41
N THR A 52 -13.74 12.53 9.95
CA THR A 52 -13.58 13.46 11.07
C THR A 52 -13.52 12.72 12.40
N ARG A 53 -13.05 13.42 13.44
CA ARG A 53 -13.19 12.99 14.83
C ARG A 53 -14.65 12.85 15.23
N VAL A 54 -14.84 12.12 16.32
CA VAL A 54 -16.13 11.92 16.97
C VAL A 54 -16.38 13.07 17.93
N ILE A 55 -17.55 13.71 17.84
CA ILE A 55 -18.07 14.69 18.79
C ILE A 55 -19.13 13.98 19.60
N ASP A 56 -19.26 14.17 20.90
CA ASP A 56 -20.22 13.43 21.75
C ASP A 56 -21.28 14.34 22.38
N ASP A 57 -21.01 15.64 22.35
CA ASP A 57 -21.54 16.66 23.25
C ASP A 57 -22.46 17.67 22.52
N GLU A 58 -22.47 17.66 21.19
CA GLU A 58 -23.29 18.56 20.35
C GLU A 58 -24.18 17.78 19.35
N PRO A 59 -25.26 17.11 19.81
CA PRO A 59 -26.01 16.18 18.98
C PRO A 59 -26.89 16.83 17.89
N VAL A 60 -27.19 18.12 18.02
CA VAL A 60 -28.07 18.84 17.07
C VAL A 60 -27.24 19.58 16.03
N ASN A 61 -26.20 20.28 16.49
CA ASN A 61 -25.38 21.18 15.70
C ASN A 61 -23.89 20.91 15.91
N PRO A 62 -23.38 19.72 15.54
CA PRO A 62 -21.99 19.35 15.79
C PRO A 62 -21.01 20.24 15.03
N ARG A 63 -19.99 20.74 15.72
CA ARG A 63 -18.90 21.57 15.17
C ARG A 63 -17.56 20.84 15.16
N TRP A 64 -17.13 20.39 13.98
CA TRP A 64 -15.85 19.70 13.82
C TRP A 64 -14.69 20.67 13.67
N ASN A 65 -14.83 21.68 12.82
CA ASN A 65 -13.76 22.59 12.41
C ASN A 65 -12.47 21.85 12.02
N GLU A 66 -12.64 20.75 11.28
CA GLU A 66 -11.57 19.82 10.98
C GLU A 66 -11.10 19.96 9.54
N ARG A 67 -9.79 20.06 9.35
CA ARG A 67 -9.15 20.13 8.05
C ARG A 67 -8.56 18.78 7.67
N LEU A 68 -8.88 18.33 6.47
CA LEU A 68 -8.43 17.10 5.85
C LEU A 68 -7.58 17.45 4.61
N HIS A 69 -6.46 16.76 4.46
CA HIS A 69 -5.63 16.81 3.26
C HIS A 69 -5.69 15.45 2.59
N ILE A 70 -6.33 15.36 1.42
CA ILE A 70 -6.75 14.09 0.82
C ILE A 70 -6.08 13.92 -0.54
N TYR A 71 -5.32 12.84 -0.72
CA TYR A 71 -4.80 12.45 -2.03
C TYR A 71 -5.91 11.83 -2.88
N CYS A 72 -5.97 12.22 -4.16
CA CYS A 72 -7.05 11.85 -5.07
C CYS A 72 -6.49 11.27 -6.37
N ALA A 73 -7.03 10.12 -6.78
CA ALA A 73 -6.78 9.47 -8.07
C ALA A 73 -8.07 8.82 -8.61
N HIS A 74 -9.19 9.53 -8.47
CA HIS A 74 -10.55 8.94 -8.55
C HIS A 74 -11.37 9.56 -9.67
N PHE A 75 -12.17 8.73 -10.35
CA PHE A 75 -13.29 9.21 -11.16
C PHE A 75 -14.53 9.37 -10.28
N ALA A 76 -15.17 10.54 -10.31
CA ALA A 76 -16.39 10.78 -9.55
C ALA A 76 -17.28 11.85 -10.19
N GLU A 77 -18.59 11.71 -9.99
CA GLU A 77 -19.56 12.76 -10.31
C GLU A 77 -19.68 13.79 -9.17
N ASN A 78 -19.65 13.30 -7.92
CA ASN A 78 -19.84 14.11 -6.72
C ASN A 78 -18.84 13.72 -5.62
N VAL A 79 -18.39 14.72 -4.87
CA VAL A 79 -17.87 14.52 -3.51
C VAL A 79 -19.07 14.35 -2.58
N VAL A 80 -19.08 13.24 -1.84
CA VAL A 80 -20.20 12.83 -0.98
C VAL A 80 -19.78 12.93 0.48
N PHE A 81 -20.58 13.62 1.27
CA PHE A 81 -20.37 13.75 2.70
C PHE A 81 -21.46 12.99 3.44
N SER A 82 -21.14 11.90 4.13
CA SER A 82 -22.13 11.09 4.86
C SER A 82 -22.11 11.38 6.36
N VAL A 83 -23.21 11.89 6.93
CA VAL A 83 -23.33 12.10 8.38
C VAL A 83 -23.82 10.81 9.04
N LYS A 84 -23.08 10.29 10.03
CA LYS A 84 -23.51 9.12 10.81
C LYS A 84 -23.48 9.41 12.30
N VAL A 85 -24.32 8.69 13.04
CA VAL A 85 -24.27 8.64 14.51
C VAL A 85 -23.59 7.34 14.92
N SER A 86 -22.63 7.41 15.86
CA SER A 86 -22.03 6.22 16.46
C SER A 86 -22.93 5.74 17.59
N LEU A 87 -23.36 4.49 17.47
CA LEU A 87 -23.98 3.74 18.55
C LEU A 87 -22.93 2.76 19.10
N SER A 88 -23.17 2.24 20.30
CA SER A 88 -22.19 1.40 21.04
C SER A 88 -21.74 0.15 20.28
N PHE A 89 -22.50 -0.28 19.27
CA PHE A 89 -22.23 -1.49 18.48
C PHE A 89 -22.34 -1.29 16.95
N ASP A 90 -22.78 -0.11 16.47
CA ASP A 90 -22.95 0.15 15.04
C ASP A 90 -22.95 1.66 14.74
N ALA A 91 -22.89 2.06 13.46
CA ALA A 91 -23.03 3.45 13.04
C ALA A 91 -24.23 3.63 12.11
N ALA A 92 -25.24 4.38 12.54
CA ALA A 92 -26.44 4.64 11.73
C ALA A 92 -26.26 5.87 10.83
N LEU A 93 -26.65 5.75 9.55
CA LEU A 93 -26.62 6.84 8.59
C LEU A 93 -27.78 7.82 8.85
N ILE A 94 -27.47 9.11 8.96
CA ILE A 94 -28.48 10.19 9.05
C ILE A 94 -28.84 10.68 7.64
N GLY A 95 -27.83 10.91 6.81
CA GLY A 95 -28.03 11.35 5.44
C GLY A 95 -26.71 11.73 4.75
N CYS A 96 -26.83 12.09 3.48
CA CYS A 96 -25.69 12.46 2.62
C CYS A 96 -25.89 13.82 1.97
N ALA A 97 -24.81 14.59 1.89
CA ALA A 97 -24.74 15.81 1.08
C ALA A 97 -23.82 15.58 -0.12
N TYR A 98 -24.09 16.26 -1.23
CA TYR A 98 -23.43 16.03 -2.52
C TYR A 98 -22.89 17.34 -3.08
N LEU A 99 -21.61 17.36 -3.43
CA LEU A 99 -20.98 18.48 -4.13
C LEU A 99 -20.47 18.01 -5.50
N PRO A 100 -20.98 18.57 -6.61
CA PRO A 100 -20.55 18.17 -7.95
C PRO A 100 -19.06 18.43 -8.19
N VAL A 101 -18.34 17.41 -8.67
CA VAL A 101 -16.89 17.48 -8.96
C VAL A 101 -16.57 18.54 -10.01
N LYS A 102 -17.48 18.77 -10.97
CA LYS A 102 -17.31 19.76 -12.03
C LYS A 102 -16.95 21.16 -11.50
N GLY A 103 -17.47 21.55 -10.33
CA GLY A 103 -17.16 22.84 -9.71
C GLY A 103 -15.74 22.92 -9.14
N LEU A 104 -15.17 21.79 -8.73
CA LEU A 104 -13.85 21.70 -8.09
C LEU A 104 -12.70 21.68 -9.10
N LEU A 105 -12.92 21.18 -10.32
CA LEU A 105 -11.89 21.05 -11.36
C LEU A 105 -11.28 22.39 -11.81
N SER A 106 -11.96 23.52 -11.53
CA SER A 106 -11.41 24.85 -11.80
C SER A 106 -10.22 25.22 -10.90
N GLY A 107 -9.99 24.47 -9.82
CA GLY A 107 -9.00 24.78 -8.79
C GLY A 107 -9.40 25.93 -7.84
N GLN A 108 -10.54 26.58 -8.10
CA GLN A 108 -11.08 27.61 -7.23
C GLN A 108 -11.61 27.01 -5.93
N VAL A 109 -11.55 27.82 -4.89
CA VAL A 109 -12.13 27.50 -3.59
C VAL A 109 -13.65 27.43 -3.72
N VAL A 110 -14.23 26.37 -3.17
CA VAL A 110 -15.67 26.17 -3.06
C VAL A 110 -16.06 26.11 -1.60
N GLU A 111 -16.75 27.14 -1.13
CA GLU A 111 -17.38 27.16 0.18
C GLU A 111 -18.90 27.15 0.03
N ARG A 112 -19.55 26.14 0.62
CA ARG A 112 -20.98 25.89 0.46
C ARG A 112 -21.59 25.30 1.72
N LYS A 113 -22.85 25.70 1.95
CA LYS A 113 -23.77 25.02 2.85
C LYS A 113 -24.65 24.11 2.00
N LEU A 114 -24.56 22.80 2.21
CA LEU A 114 -25.20 21.77 1.40
C LEU A 114 -26.33 21.12 2.18
N ASP A 115 -27.45 20.86 1.52
CA ASP A 115 -28.57 20.11 2.10
C ASP A 115 -28.15 18.64 2.34
N ILE A 116 -28.50 18.11 3.51
CA ILE A 116 -28.36 16.70 3.83
C ILE A 116 -29.64 15.99 3.41
N LEU A 117 -29.48 14.98 2.55
CA LEU A 117 -30.56 14.24 1.90
C LEU A 117 -30.64 12.81 2.44
N ASP A 118 -31.83 12.22 2.32
CA ASP A 118 -32.04 10.80 2.59
C ASP A 118 -31.44 9.88 1.50
N GLU A 119 -31.59 8.57 1.67
CA GLU A 119 -31.11 7.55 0.72
C GLU A 119 -31.75 7.68 -0.68
N ARG A 120 -32.92 8.32 -0.78
CA ARG A 120 -33.65 8.58 -2.04
C ARG A 120 -33.31 9.94 -2.63
N LYS A 121 -32.29 10.63 -2.09
CA LYS A 121 -31.90 12.01 -2.44
C LYS A 121 -33.03 13.04 -2.24
N LYS A 122 -33.95 12.79 -1.30
CA LYS A 122 -34.98 13.75 -0.91
C LYS A 122 -34.54 14.56 0.30
N LYS A 123 -35.04 15.80 0.39
CA LYS A 123 -34.79 16.66 1.54
C LYS A 123 -35.38 16.03 2.81
N LEU A 124 -34.60 16.03 3.88
CA LEU A 124 -35.08 15.60 5.19
C LEU A 124 -36.05 16.65 5.79
N PRO A 125 -37.01 16.25 6.65
CA PRO A 125 -38.10 17.12 7.11
C PRO A 125 -37.69 18.44 7.77
N HIS A 126 -36.53 18.48 8.42
CA HIS A 126 -36.01 19.65 9.13
C HIS A 126 -34.92 20.41 8.37
N GLY A 127 -34.72 20.08 7.09
CA GLY A 127 -33.72 20.72 6.24
C GLY A 127 -32.30 20.75 6.82
N PRO A 128 -31.77 19.66 7.41
CA PRO A 128 -30.41 19.63 7.93
C PRO A 128 -29.41 19.98 6.83
N THR A 129 -28.34 20.68 7.22
CA THR A 129 -27.31 21.11 6.28
C THR A 129 -25.91 20.85 6.83
N ILE A 130 -24.92 20.87 5.94
CA ILE A 130 -23.50 20.78 6.27
C ILE A 130 -22.76 21.94 5.61
N HIS A 131 -21.94 22.65 6.38
CA HIS A 131 -21.06 23.71 5.88
C HIS A 131 -19.65 23.17 5.62
N VAL A 132 -19.18 23.35 4.39
CA VAL A 132 -17.89 22.84 3.93
C VAL A 132 -17.13 23.86 3.09
N TRP A 133 -15.82 23.74 3.14
CA TRP A 133 -14.87 24.43 2.29
C TRP A 133 -13.98 23.39 1.61
N LEU A 134 -13.80 23.50 0.29
CA LEU A 134 -13.02 22.55 -0.51
C LEU A 134 -12.18 23.29 -1.55
N GLN A 135 -10.98 22.80 -1.77
CA GLN A 135 -10.14 23.18 -2.90
C GLN A 135 -9.43 21.95 -3.46
N LEU A 136 -9.66 21.67 -4.74
CA LEU A 136 -8.88 20.68 -5.46
C LEU A 136 -7.66 21.37 -6.06
N LYS A 137 -6.48 20.81 -5.81
CA LYS A 137 -5.25 21.16 -6.51
C LYS A 137 -4.92 20.00 -7.43
N ASP A 138 -4.93 20.27 -8.73
CA ASP A 138 -4.50 19.30 -9.73
C ASP A 138 -3.05 18.88 -9.48
N VAL A 139 -2.72 17.63 -9.78
CA VAL A 139 -1.37 17.09 -9.58
C VAL A 139 -0.30 17.92 -10.30
N ALA A 140 -0.62 18.50 -11.48
CA ALA A 140 0.29 19.35 -12.21
C ALA A 140 0.55 20.71 -11.53
N ALA A 141 -0.28 21.11 -10.57
CA ALA A 141 -0.09 22.32 -9.78
C ALA A 141 0.77 22.09 -8.52
N ASP A 142 1.19 20.86 -8.24
CA ASP A 142 1.99 20.55 -7.04
C ASP A 142 3.29 21.37 -6.98
N GLY A 143 3.54 21.98 -5.81
CA GLY A 143 4.65 22.92 -5.62
C GLY A 143 4.60 24.15 -6.52
N ASN A 144 3.42 24.64 -6.90
CA ASN A 144 3.23 25.67 -7.94
C ASN A 144 3.74 25.21 -9.33
N GLY A 145 3.52 23.93 -9.66
CA GLY A 145 4.00 23.31 -10.88
C GLY A 145 5.49 22.93 -10.85
N LYS A 146 6.11 23.04 -9.67
CA LYS A 146 7.53 22.72 -9.52
C LYS A 146 7.78 21.23 -9.47
N TRP A 147 6.92 20.37 -8.91
CA TRP A 147 7.36 19.00 -8.57
C TRP A 147 6.85 17.91 -9.52
N TRP A 148 5.67 18.09 -10.12
CA TRP A 148 5.07 17.05 -10.93
C TRP A 148 5.87 16.75 -12.20
N GLY A 149 6.35 15.51 -12.32
CA GLY A 149 7.00 15.02 -13.53
C GLY A 149 8.48 15.38 -13.67
N ILE A 150 9.07 16.12 -12.72
CA ILE A 150 10.49 16.52 -12.76
C ILE A 150 11.39 15.79 -11.75
N GLY A 151 10.81 14.94 -10.89
CA GLY A 151 11.52 14.25 -9.82
C GLY A 151 11.74 15.14 -8.59
N VAL A 152 12.87 14.96 -7.90
CA VAL A 152 13.23 15.77 -6.71
C VAL A 152 13.49 17.24 -7.07
N GLY A 153 13.67 17.56 -8.36
CA GLY A 153 13.84 18.92 -8.86
C GLY A 153 15.25 19.45 -8.62
N ASP A 154 15.57 19.89 -7.40
CA ASP A 154 16.87 20.47 -7.06
C ASP A 154 17.27 20.17 -5.60
N GLU A 155 18.44 20.64 -5.19
CA GLU A 155 18.94 20.50 -3.81
C GLU A 155 18.05 21.21 -2.77
N GLY A 156 17.19 22.14 -3.20
CA GLY A 156 16.23 22.88 -2.38
C GLY A 156 14.92 22.14 -2.13
N TYR A 157 14.79 20.86 -2.49
CA TYR A 157 13.63 20.05 -2.14
C TYR A 157 13.45 19.95 -0.61
N SER A 158 12.28 20.39 -0.14
CA SER A 158 11.97 20.51 1.29
C SER A 158 11.44 19.23 1.96
N GLY A 159 11.38 18.13 1.22
CA GLY A 159 10.79 16.88 1.68
C GLY A 159 9.29 16.78 1.42
N VAL A 160 8.73 15.60 1.74
CA VAL A 160 7.30 15.32 1.60
C VAL A 160 6.50 16.19 2.58
N PRO A 161 5.47 16.93 2.12
CA PRO A 161 4.64 17.74 3.01
C PRO A 161 3.72 16.87 3.89
N CYS A 162 3.10 17.49 4.90
CA CYS A 162 2.10 16.83 5.76
C CYS A 162 2.59 15.56 6.49
N THR A 163 3.91 15.41 6.68
CA THR A 163 4.51 14.32 7.47
C THR A 163 4.78 14.73 8.92
N TYR A 164 4.74 13.73 9.82
CA TYR A 164 5.15 13.90 11.22
C TYR A 164 6.65 14.17 11.34
N PHE A 165 7.48 13.32 10.73
CA PHE A 165 8.92 13.52 10.65
C PHE A 165 9.29 14.37 9.42
N LYS A 166 10.10 15.41 9.63
CA LYS A 166 10.61 16.27 8.57
C LYS A 166 11.87 15.69 7.94
N GLN A 167 12.21 16.16 6.75
CA GLN A 167 13.45 15.79 6.08
C GLN A 167 14.66 16.23 6.91
N HIS A 168 15.65 15.35 7.02
CA HIS A 168 16.94 15.63 7.63
C HIS A 168 18.04 15.72 6.56
N THR A 169 19.04 16.58 6.78
CA THR A 169 20.20 16.79 5.89
C THR A 169 21.49 16.30 6.57
N GLY A 170 22.55 16.11 5.78
CA GLY A 170 23.84 15.61 6.30
C GLY A 170 23.83 14.14 6.71
N CYS A 171 22.82 13.38 6.27
CA CYS A 171 22.71 11.95 6.58
C CYS A 171 23.62 11.10 5.69
N LYS A 172 24.07 9.96 6.23
CA LYS A 172 24.68 8.86 5.47
C LYS A 172 23.75 7.66 5.51
N VAL A 173 23.46 7.10 4.33
CA VAL A 173 22.61 5.92 4.18
C VAL A 173 23.46 4.81 3.57
N THR A 174 23.43 3.63 4.19
CA THR A 174 24.03 2.41 3.66
C THR A 174 22.90 1.55 3.09
N LEU A 175 22.99 1.20 1.81
CA LEU A 175 22.02 0.33 1.14
C LEU A 175 22.51 -1.11 1.20
N TYR A 176 21.63 -2.01 1.62
CA TYR A 176 21.93 -3.41 1.82
C TYR A 176 21.28 -4.27 0.73
N GLN A 177 22.10 -5.11 0.11
CA GLN A 177 21.70 -6.15 -0.83
C GLN A 177 22.33 -7.46 -0.34
N ASP A 178 21.63 -8.57 -0.51
CA ASP A 178 22.05 -9.87 0.03
C ASP A 178 23.20 -10.50 -0.78
N ALA A 179 23.20 -10.35 -2.11
CA ALA A 179 24.20 -10.94 -3.02
C ALA A 179 25.34 -9.98 -3.39
N PHE A 180 26.48 -10.53 -3.82
CA PHE A 180 27.67 -9.78 -4.22
C PHE A 180 27.42 -8.76 -5.35
N ALA A 181 27.92 -7.54 -5.18
CA ALA A 181 27.87 -6.47 -6.17
C ALA A 181 29.09 -6.47 -7.13
N PRO A 182 28.89 -6.30 -8.45
CA PRO A 182 29.99 -6.14 -9.41
C PRO A 182 30.65 -4.75 -9.29
N ARG A 183 31.76 -4.55 -10.00
CA ARG A 183 32.46 -3.26 -10.07
C ARG A 183 31.62 -2.24 -10.87
N ILE A 184 30.92 -1.36 -10.17
CA ILE A 184 30.06 -0.31 -10.78
C ILE A 184 30.69 1.07 -10.54
N PRO A 185 30.98 1.87 -11.59
CA PRO A 185 31.56 3.20 -11.44
C PRO A 185 30.52 4.21 -10.94
N LEU A 186 30.97 5.13 -10.08
CA LEU A 186 30.18 6.24 -9.54
C LEU A 186 30.65 7.58 -10.13
N ALA A 187 29.79 8.60 -10.05
CA ALA A 187 30.23 9.97 -10.24
C ALA A 187 31.37 10.31 -9.25
N GLY A 188 32.44 10.93 -9.75
CA GLY A 188 33.65 11.23 -8.96
C GLY A 188 34.74 10.14 -9.01
N GLY A 189 34.59 9.10 -9.85
CA GLY A 189 35.65 8.12 -10.14
C GLY A 189 35.79 6.97 -9.13
N ALA A 190 35.05 7.03 -8.02
CA ALA A 190 34.93 5.93 -7.07
C ALA A 190 34.12 4.75 -7.65
N HIS A 191 34.17 3.61 -6.97
CA HIS A 191 33.36 2.44 -7.31
C HIS A 191 32.37 2.15 -6.18
N TYR A 192 31.24 1.56 -6.54
CA TYR A 192 30.24 1.12 -5.59
C TYR A 192 30.82 0.11 -4.62
N GLN A 193 30.56 0.32 -3.33
CA GLN A 193 30.92 -0.58 -2.24
C GLN A 193 29.63 -1.03 -1.57
N GLN A 194 29.36 -2.32 -1.67
CA GLN A 194 28.18 -2.93 -1.06
C GLN A 194 28.29 -2.93 0.47
N GLY A 195 27.22 -2.51 1.15
CA GLY A 195 27.07 -2.71 2.59
C GLY A 195 26.68 -4.17 2.91
N ARG A 196 27.15 -4.69 4.05
CA ARG A 196 26.89 -6.06 4.48
C ARG A 196 26.03 -6.08 5.75
N CYS A 197 24.73 -6.27 5.57
CA CYS A 197 23.73 -6.05 6.61
C CYS A 197 23.99 -6.84 7.90
N TRP A 198 24.41 -8.11 7.77
CA TRP A 198 24.65 -9.00 8.91
C TRP A 198 26.01 -8.80 9.56
N GLU A 199 26.99 -8.24 8.87
CA GLU A 199 28.27 -7.84 9.49
C GLU A 199 28.10 -6.54 10.29
N ASP A 200 27.18 -5.68 9.87
CA ASP A 200 26.89 -4.39 10.50
C ASP A 200 25.88 -4.47 11.66
N ARG A 201 25.24 -5.63 11.91
CA ARG A 201 24.19 -5.79 12.96
C ARG A 201 24.61 -6.68 14.14
N PRO A 202 24.21 -6.33 15.38
CA PRO A 202 24.35 -7.20 16.53
C PRO A 202 23.48 -8.46 16.45
N GLY A 203 24.06 -9.63 16.70
CA GLY A 203 23.32 -10.86 17.04
C GLY A 203 22.84 -10.87 18.50
N GLY A 204 22.03 -11.87 18.88
CA GLY A 204 21.44 -11.99 20.22
C GLY A 204 22.46 -12.00 21.36
N GLU A 205 23.59 -12.70 21.19
CA GLU A 205 24.70 -12.71 22.17
C GLU A 205 25.38 -11.34 22.31
N LEU A 206 25.47 -10.57 21.22
CA LEU A 206 26.02 -9.22 21.29
C LEU A 206 25.10 -8.29 22.08
N LEU A 207 23.78 -8.44 21.94
CA LEU A 207 22.81 -7.68 22.72
C LEU A 207 22.92 -7.99 24.22
N LYS A 208 23.04 -9.27 24.61
CA LYS A 208 23.27 -9.68 26.00
C LYS A 208 24.55 -9.10 26.57
N ARG A 209 25.66 -9.23 25.82
CA ARG A 209 26.96 -8.69 26.23
C ARG A 209 26.94 -7.17 26.37
N LYS A 210 26.30 -6.44 25.45
CA LYS A 210 26.22 -4.98 25.54
C LYS A 210 25.37 -4.55 26.72
N ALA A 211 24.28 -5.26 26.99
CA ALA A 211 23.45 -5.01 28.15
C ALA A 211 24.21 -5.20 29.46
N SER A 212 24.98 -6.29 29.59
CA SER A 212 25.82 -6.54 30.78
C SER A 212 27.03 -5.60 30.90
N GLU A 213 27.51 -5.02 29.79
CA GLU A 213 28.49 -3.93 29.78
C GLU A 213 27.89 -2.56 30.19
N GLY A 214 26.61 -2.51 30.57
CA GLY A 214 25.92 -1.30 31.06
C GLY A 214 25.21 -0.49 29.99
N VAL A 215 25.12 -0.98 28.74
CA VAL A 215 24.33 -0.34 27.68
C VAL A 215 22.86 -0.67 27.89
N ARG A 216 21.98 0.34 27.96
CA ARG A 216 20.54 0.08 28.04
C ARG A 216 20.01 -0.47 26.70
N VAL A 217 19.74 -1.77 26.65
CA VAL A 217 19.18 -2.45 25.48
C VAL A 217 17.68 -2.69 25.69
N LEU A 218 16.84 -2.07 24.86
CA LEU A 218 15.38 -2.20 24.89
C LEU A 218 14.91 -2.83 23.57
N MET A 219 14.10 -3.88 23.64
CA MET A 219 13.58 -4.57 22.46
C MET A 219 12.06 -4.69 22.54
N LYS A 220 11.37 -4.40 21.43
CA LYS A 220 9.93 -4.62 21.28
C LYS A 220 9.73 -5.67 20.19
N ILE A 221 9.06 -6.75 20.54
CA ILE A 221 8.71 -7.86 19.64
C ILE A 221 7.20 -7.97 19.56
N TRP A 222 6.69 -8.50 18.45
CA TRP A 222 5.25 -8.59 18.21
C TRP A 222 4.63 -9.70 19.06
N ASN A 223 3.35 -9.56 19.42
CA ASN A 223 2.60 -10.60 20.13
C ASN A 223 1.66 -11.34 19.17
N ASP A 224 2.13 -12.45 18.60
CA ASP A 224 1.37 -13.19 17.58
C ASP A 224 0.37 -14.23 18.14
N ILE A 225 0.21 -14.31 19.47
CA ILE A 225 -0.65 -15.34 20.10
C ILE A 225 -2.11 -15.27 19.57
N THR A 226 -2.59 -14.09 19.16
CA THR A 226 -3.92 -13.89 18.57
C THR A 226 -4.02 -14.18 17.08
N SER A 227 -2.97 -13.99 16.28
CA SER A 227 -3.03 -14.18 14.82
C SER A 227 -2.78 -15.63 14.42
N LEU A 228 -1.89 -16.35 15.13
CA LEU A 228 -1.65 -17.79 14.92
C LEU A 228 -2.91 -18.63 15.13
N GLN A 229 -3.73 -18.36 16.15
CA GLN A 229 -4.95 -19.14 16.41
C GLN A 229 -6.02 -18.91 15.33
N VAL A 230 -6.17 -17.66 14.86
CA VAL A 230 -7.14 -17.32 13.80
C VAL A 230 -6.68 -17.87 12.44
N LEU A 231 -5.40 -17.72 12.09
CA LEU A 231 -4.84 -18.25 10.85
C LEU A 231 -4.86 -19.79 10.82
N GLN A 232 -4.52 -20.45 11.94
CA GLN A 232 -4.65 -21.90 12.09
C GLN A 232 -6.11 -22.37 11.95
N SER A 233 -7.08 -21.61 12.49
CA SER A 233 -8.51 -21.91 12.35
C SER A 233 -9.03 -21.79 10.92
N LEU A 234 -8.36 -20.99 10.07
CA LEU A 234 -8.63 -20.84 8.64
C LEU A 234 -7.84 -21.87 7.78
N GLY A 235 -7.21 -22.87 8.41
CA GLY A 235 -6.43 -23.90 7.72
C GLY A 235 -5.02 -23.45 7.30
N ILE A 236 -4.59 -22.24 7.67
CA ILE A 236 -3.23 -21.73 7.45
C ILE A 236 -2.38 -22.21 8.63
N THR A 237 -2.00 -23.48 8.57
CA THR A 237 -1.33 -24.17 9.69
C THR A 237 0.19 -24.20 9.57
N TRP A 238 0.76 -23.90 8.40
CA TRP A 238 2.20 -23.98 8.16
C TRP A 238 2.65 -22.97 7.10
N GLY A 239 3.59 -22.08 7.47
CA GLY A 239 4.35 -21.25 6.52
C GLY A 239 3.94 -19.78 6.37
N TYR A 240 2.92 -19.30 7.09
CA TYR A 240 2.66 -17.85 7.20
C TYR A 240 3.26 -17.39 8.53
N SER A 241 4.43 -16.73 8.48
CA SER A 241 5.22 -16.28 9.64
C SER A 241 5.53 -17.37 10.68
N LEU A 242 6.68 -18.04 10.55
CA LEU A 242 7.36 -18.64 11.70
C LEU A 242 8.01 -17.51 12.51
N THR A 243 7.19 -16.70 13.18
CA THR A 243 7.70 -15.65 14.05
C THR A 243 8.18 -16.31 15.34
N HIS A 244 9.47 -16.19 15.63
CA HIS A 244 10.07 -16.71 16.86
C HIS A 244 9.90 -15.74 18.03
N ASP A 245 8.77 -15.02 18.11
CA ASP A 245 8.58 -13.95 19.10
C ASP A 245 8.58 -14.52 20.53
N ALA A 246 7.87 -15.62 20.75
CA ALA A 246 7.80 -16.28 22.05
C ALA A 246 9.16 -16.84 22.49
N GLU A 247 9.89 -17.49 21.57
CA GLU A 247 11.22 -18.03 21.81
C GLU A 247 12.24 -16.90 22.02
N THR A 248 12.09 -15.78 21.31
CA THR A 248 12.94 -14.59 21.46
C THR A 248 12.70 -13.91 22.81
N PHE A 249 11.44 -13.81 23.25
CA PHE A 249 11.11 -13.31 24.59
C PHE A 249 11.79 -14.18 25.66
N GLN A 250 11.60 -15.50 25.58
CA GLN A 250 12.22 -16.46 26.50
C GLN A 250 13.75 -16.40 26.46
N TYR A 251 14.36 -16.21 25.29
CA TYR A 251 15.81 -16.15 25.15
C TYR A 251 16.46 -14.96 25.88
N PHE A 252 15.74 -13.84 26.02
CA PHE A 252 16.21 -12.65 26.75
C PHE A 252 15.68 -12.57 28.20
N GLU A 253 14.77 -13.47 28.60
CA GLU A 253 14.28 -13.57 29.96
C GLU A 253 15.44 -13.82 30.94
N GLY A 254 15.48 -13.06 32.03
CA GLY A 254 16.57 -13.14 33.02
C GLY A 254 17.90 -12.52 32.58
N THR A 255 17.95 -11.80 31.45
CA THR A 255 19.13 -11.01 31.03
C THR A 255 18.93 -9.51 31.24
N ASP A 256 20.01 -8.72 31.13
CA ASP A 256 19.94 -7.25 31.21
C ASP A 256 19.26 -6.59 29.99
N VAL A 257 18.86 -7.38 28.99
CA VAL A 257 18.09 -6.91 27.82
C VAL A 257 16.61 -6.81 28.19
N HIS A 258 16.04 -5.61 28.08
CA HIS A 258 14.62 -5.40 28.39
C HIS A 258 13.75 -5.67 27.15
N CYS A 259 13.33 -6.93 26.99
CA CYS A 259 12.46 -7.39 25.92
C CYS A 259 10.98 -7.31 26.32
N VAL A 260 10.13 -6.71 25.47
CA VAL A 260 8.68 -6.57 25.72
C VAL A 260 7.88 -7.06 24.52
N VAL A 261 6.90 -7.91 24.80
CA VAL A 261 5.91 -8.40 23.85
C VAL A 261 4.79 -7.38 23.67
N CYS A 262 4.58 -6.91 22.44
CA CYS A 262 3.65 -5.83 22.12
C CYS A 262 2.46 -6.34 21.29
N ALA A 263 1.27 -6.35 21.89
CA ALA A 263 0.02 -6.65 21.18
C ALA A 263 -0.48 -5.44 20.39
N ARG A 264 -1.03 -5.68 19.18
CA ARG A 264 -1.67 -4.65 18.36
C ARG A 264 -3.19 -4.76 18.47
N HIS A 265 -3.83 -3.61 18.66
CA HIS A 265 -5.28 -3.46 18.57
C HIS A 265 -5.57 -2.59 17.34
N PRO A 266 -6.25 -3.10 16.30
CA PRO A 266 -6.64 -2.29 15.16
C PRO A 266 -7.62 -1.21 15.61
N ASP A 267 -7.50 0.01 15.08
CA ASP A 267 -8.39 1.11 15.47
C ASP A 267 -9.84 0.83 15.02
N ALA A 268 -10.81 1.14 15.90
CA ALA A 268 -12.20 0.71 15.80
C ALA A 268 -12.88 1.10 14.47
N GLY A 269 -12.86 0.15 13.53
CA GLY A 269 -13.69 0.02 12.34
C GLY A 269 -13.57 -1.44 11.90
N SER A 270 -14.56 -2.25 12.29
CA SER A 270 -14.69 -3.68 12.01
C SER A 270 -13.96 -4.17 10.75
N SER A 271 -12.89 -4.93 10.95
CA SER A 271 -12.36 -5.90 10.00
C SER A 271 -11.81 -7.08 10.79
N ILE A 272 -12.69 -7.73 11.55
CA ILE A 272 -12.49 -9.14 11.84
C ILE A 272 -13.18 -9.89 10.70
N VAL A 273 -12.41 -10.39 9.76
CA VAL A 273 -12.89 -11.47 8.88
C VAL A 273 -12.88 -12.74 9.73
N MET A 274 -13.92 -12.94 10.52
CA MET A 274 -14.18 -14.24 11.15
C MET A 274 -14.88 -15.12 10.13
N GLY A 275 -14.17 -16.15 9.69
CA GLY A 275 -14.75 -17.28 8.98
C GLY A 275 -15.78 -18.00 9.85
N VAL A 276 -16.90 -18.38 9.24
CA VAL A 276 -17.91 -19.23 9.87
C VAL A 276 -17.59 -20.67 9.51
N LYS A 277 -17.46 -21.53 10.52
CA LYS A 277 -17.45 -22.97 10.36
C LYS A 277 -18.89 -23.46 10.16
N ILE A 278 -19.16 -24.11 9.03
CA ILE A 278 -20.45 -24.77 8.76
C ILE A 278 -20.17 -26.23 8.41
N GLU A 279 -20.74 -27.17 9.15
CA GLU A 279 -20.66 -28.61 8.88
C GLU A 279 -22.07 -29.20 8.68
N GLY A 280 -22.22 -30.11 7.71
CA GLY A 280 -23.46 -30.79 7.35
C GLY A 280 -23.84 -30.62 5.86
N PRO A 281 -24.92 -31.26 5.38
CA PRO A 281 -25.32 -31.32 3.95
C PRO A 281 -25.44 -29.97 3.23
N VAL A 282 -25.54 -28.85 3.95
CA VAL A 282 -25.46 -27.47 3.44
C VAL A 282 -24.10 -27.12 2.82
N ALA A 283 -23.04 -27.90 3.09
CA ALA A 283 -21.74 -27.73 2.44
C ALA A 283 -21.81 -27.96 0.90
N TRP A 284 -22.80 -28.72 0.41
CA TRP A 284 -23.04 -28.90 -1.02
C TRP A 284 -23.72 -27.68 -1.67
N ASP A 285 -24.51 -26.91 -0.93
CA ASP A 285 -25.10 -25.65 -1.41
C ASP A 285 -24.03 -24.55 -1.55
N VAL A 286 -22.97 -24.60 -0.74
CA VAL A 286 -21.80 -23.73 -0.86
C VAL A 286 -20.98 -24.09 -2.10
N LEU A 287 -20.87 -25.37 -2.46
CA LEU A 287 -20.21 -25.80 -3.70
C LEU A 287 -21.01 -25.39 -4.95
N TYR A 288 -22.34 -25.45 -4.89
CA TYR A 288 -23.22 -24.99 -5.99
C TYR A 288 -23.20 -23.46 -6.15
N ASN A 289 -23.06 -22.72 -5.04
CA ASN A 289 -22.81 -21.27 -5.06
C ASN A 289 -21.37 -20.94 -5.55
N PHE A 290 -20.41 -21.85 -5.36
CA PHE A 290 -19.05 -21.71 -5.85
C PHE A 290 -18.96 -21.86 -7.37
N GLU A 291 -19.75 -22.77 -7.96
CA GLU A 291 -19.81 -22.98 -9.41
C GLU A 291 -20.52 -21.84 -10.17
N GLN A 292 -21.46 -21.13 -9.53
CA GLN A 292 -22.15 -19.97 -10.15
C GLN A 292 -21.36 -18.66 -10.12
N ARG A 293 -20.23 -18.59 -9.41
CA ARG A 293 -19.44 -17.35 -9.22
C ARG A 293 -18.24 -17.21 -10.15
N TRP A 294 -18.10 -18.06 -11.17
CA TRP A 294 -17.00 -17.95 -12.12
C TRP A 294 -17.42 -17.17 -13.38
N ARG A 295 -17.14 -15.85 -13.37
CA ARG A 295 -17.31 -14.77 -14.38
C ARG A 295 -18.62 -13.96 -14.30
N PRO A 296 -18.60 -12.62 -14.47
CA PRO A 296 -17.76 -11.59 -13.82
C PRO A 296 -18.41 -11.18 -12.48
N ASP A 297 -17.64 -11.31 -11.40
CA ASP A 297 -18.14 -11.85 -10.12
C ASP A 297 -18.72 -10.79 -9.19
N GLY A 298 -19.90 -11.04 -8.61
CA GLY A 298 -20.73 -10.16 -7.75
C GLY A 298 -20.11 -9.63 -6.45
N ILE A 299 -18.91 -9.08 -6.52
CA ILE A 299 -18.22 -8.30 -5.50
C ILE A 299 -18.44 -6.83 -5.86
N LYS A 300 -19.04 -6.06 -4.95
CA LYS A 300 -19.12 -4.61 -5.14
C LYS A 300 -17.76 -4.01 -4.79
N PRO A 301 -17.15 -3.17 -5.64
CA PRO A 301 -15.85 -2.57 -5.34
C PRO A 301 -15.81 -1.84 -3.99
N GLU A 302 -16.93 -1.26 -3.57
CA GLU A 302 -17.10 -0.63 -2.25
C GLU A 302 -16.91 -1.58 -1.06
N ASP A 303 -17.11 -2.90 -1.23
CA ASP A 303 -16.99 -3.90 -0.16
C ASP A 303 -15.55 -4.40 0.04
N ILE A 304 -14.62 -4.05 -0.87
CA ILE A 304 -13.22 -4.53 -0.84
C ILE A 304 -12.37 -3.71 0.15
N GLU A 305 -12.69 -2.42 0.33
CA GLU A 305 -11.99 -1.47 1.20
C GLU A 305 -10.45 -1.40 1.04
N ALA A 306 -9.90 -1.83 -0.12
CA ALA A 306 -8.50 -1.64 -0.49
C ALA A 306 -8.31 -0.32 -1.24
N VAL A 307 -8.23 0.78 -0.49
CA VAL A 307 -8.28 2.17 -0.99
C VAL A 307 -6.93 2.86 -1.16
N ASN A 308 -5.81 2.18 -0.87
CA ASN A 308 -4.48 2.75 -1.12
C ASN A 308 -4.26 3.06 -2.61
N LEU A 309 -3.61 4.19 -2.89
CA LEU A 309 -3.58 4.76 -4.25
C LEU A 309 -2.38 4.33 -5.09
N ILE A 310 -1.45 3.55 -4.55
CA ILE A 310 -0.16 3.28 -5.21
C ILE A 310 -0.32 2.68 -6.62
N PRO A 311 -1.13 1.61 -6.83
CA PRO A 311 -1.30 1.06 -8.18
C PRO A 311 -1.96 2.04 -9.15
N ARG A 312 -2.91 2.84 -8.64
CA ARG A 312 -3.66 3.81 -9.43
C ARG A 312 -2.79 5.01 -9.83
N GLU A 313 -1.97 5.52 -8.92
CA GLU A 313 -1.01 6.60 -9.20
C GLU A 313 0.04 6.16 -10.22
N LEU A 314 0.50 4.90 -10.18
CA LEU A 314 1.41 4.36 -11.19
C LEU A 314 0.77 4.33 -12.58
N SER A 315 -0.45 3.82 -12.72
CA SER A 315 -1.12 3.75 -14.02
C SER A 315 -1.49 5.14 -14.56
N LEU A 316 -1.97 6.06 -13.71
CA LEU A 316 -2.25 7.44 -14.09
C LEU A 316 -0.96 8.20 -14.45
N LYS A 317 0.15 7.97 -13.76
CA LYS A 317 1.44 8.55 -14.15
C LYS A 317 1.87 8.07 -15.52
N ILE A 318 1.80 6.76 -15.80
CA ILE A 318 2.12 6.22 -17.13
C ILE A 318 1.20 6.85 -18.19
N LYS A 319 -0.11 6.88 -17.94
CA LYS A 319 -1.08 7.52 -18.82
C LYS A 319 -0.71 8.97 -19.12
N SER A 320 -0.38 9.76 -18.10
CA SER A 320 0.02 11.17 -18.28
C SER A 320 1.26 11.34 -19.18
N LYS A 321 2.20 10.38 -19.13
CA LYS A 321 3.41 10.40 -19.95
C LYS A 321 3.13 9.97 -21.40
N ILE A 322 2.29 8.97 -21.60
CA ILE A 322 1.73 8.62 -22.93
C ILE A 322 1.00 9.83 -23.51
N ASP A 323 0.20 10.52 -22.70
CA ASP A 323 -0.59 11.67 -23.12
C ASP A 323 0.29 12.84 -23.60
N ALA A 324 1.43 13.03 -22.96
CA ALA A 324 2.46 14.01 -23.29
C ALA A 324 3.42 13.55 -24.41
N GLY A 325 3.34 12.30 -24.88
CA GLY A 325 4.32 11.73 -25.81
C GLY A 325 5.71 11.55 -25.20
N GLU A 326 5.80 11.52 -23.87
CA GLU A 326 7.06 11.37 -23.12
C GLU A 326 7.29 9.91 -22.75
N ARG A 327 8.56 9.51 -22.79
CA ARG A 327 8.94 8.15 -22.45
C ARG A 327 8.96 7.92 -20.93
N PHE A 328 8.29 6.87 -20.48
CA PHE A 328 8.26 6.46 -19.08
C PHE A 328 8.02 4.96 -18.95
N THR A 329 8.63 4.32 -17.95
CA THR A 329 8.51 2.87 -17.74
C THR A 329 8.50 2.54 -16.26
N VAL A 330 7.62 1.63 -15.87
CA VAL A 330 7.51 1.08 -14.53
C VAL A 330 7.88 -0.41 -14.56
N TYR A 331 8.81 -0.78 -13.69
CA TYR A 331 9.24 -2.16 -13.48
C TYR A 331 8.77 -2.60 -12.09
N VAL A 332 8.02 -3.69 -12.01
CA VAL A 332 7.52 -4.24 -10.75
C VAL A 332 8.04 -5.66 -10.58
N VAL A 333 8.71 -5.94 -9.47
CA VAL A 333 9.15 -7.29 -9.12
C VAL A 333 8.33 -7.75 -7.91
N VAL A 334 7.58 -8.83 -8.06
CA VAL A 334 6.74 -9.45 -7.02
C VAL A 334 7.20 -10.90 -6.81
N PRO A 335 6.93 -11.53 -5.65
CA PRO A 335 7.17 -12.96 -5.52
C PRO A 335 6.25 -13.71 -6.50
N MET A 336 6.66 -14.90 -6.93
CA MET A 336 5.86 -15.70 -7.87
C MET A 336 4.48 -16.05 -7.28
N TRP A 337 4.44 -16.28 -5.97
CA TRP A 337 3.25 -16.26 -5.12
C TRP A 337 3.66 -15.81 -3.71
N PRO A 338 2.74 -15.28 -2.87
CA PRO A 338 3.06 -14.93 -1.48
C PRO A 338 3.45 -16.18 -0.67
N GLU A 339 4.15 -16.00 0.45
CA GLU A 339 4.63 -17.13 1.26
C GLU A 339 3.46 -18.00 1.74
N GLY A 340 3.58 -19.31 1.55
CA GLY A 340 2.55 -20.29 1.90
C GLY A 340 2.26 -21.29 0.76
N TYR A 341 1.29 -22.17 1.01
CA TYR A 341 0.84 -23.14 0.02
C TYR A 341 0.06 -22.43 -1.10
N PRO A 342 0.51 -22.52 -2.37
CA PRO A 342 -0.05 -21.73 -3.46
C PRO A 342 -1.49 -22.12 -3.81
N ASP A 343 -1.92 -23.33 -3.48
CA ASP A 343 -3.27 -23.86 -3.69
C ASP A 343 -4.24 -23.56 -2.53
N SER A 344 -3.77 -22.92 -1.45
CA SER A 344 -4.64 -22.51 -0.35
C SER A 344 -5.59 -21.36 -0.77
N GLN A 345 -6.79 -21.34 -0.18
CA GLN A 345 -7.79 -20.31 -0.46
C GLN A 345 -7.26 -18.89 -0.21
N ALA A 346 -6.49 -18.71 0.87
CA ALA A 346 -5.89 -17.42 1.21
C ALA A 346 -4.91 -16.93 0.15
N MET A 347 -4.01 -17.81 -0.33
CA MET A 347 -3.05 -17.45 -1.38
C MET A 347 -3.76 -17.18 -2.71
N GLN A 348 -4.76 -17.97 -3.06
CA GLN A 348 -5.57 -17.73 -4.27
C GLN A 348 -6.32 -16.40 -4.22
N ALA A 349 -6.85 -16.01 -3.06
CA ALA A 349 -7.48 -14.69 -2.88
C ALA A 349 -6.48 -13.55 -3.09
N ILE A 350 -5.26 -13.64 -2.52
CA ILE A 350 -4.22 -12.62 -2.72
C ILE A 350 -3.82 -12.53 -4.20
N LEU A 351 -3.65 -13.68 -4.87
CA LEU A 351 -3.33 -13.72 -6.30
C LEU A 351 -4.46 -13.16 -7.17
N ASP A 352 -5.72 -13.36 -6.81
CA ASP A 352 -6.85 -12.73 -7.51
C ASP A 352 -6.84 -11.20 -7.34
N TRP A 353 -6.57 -10.69 -6.13
CA TRP A 353 -6.42 -9.24 -5.91
C TRP A 353 -5.24 -8.65 -6.69
N GLN A 354 -4.11 -9.35 -6.73
CA GLN A 354 -2.96 -8.96 -7.54
C GLN A 354 -3.33 -8.92 -9.02
N ARG A 355 -4.02 -9.95 -9.54
CA ARG A 355 -4.49 -10.03 -10.93
C ARG A 355 -5.44 -8.88 -11.27
N ARG A 356 -6.44 -8.60 -10.43
CA ARG A 356 -7.40 -7.49 -10.64
C ARG A 356 -6.70 -6.14 -10.67
N THR A 357 -5.70 -5.95 -9.79
CA THR A 357 -4.88 -4.74 -9.76
C THR A 357 -4.07 -4.57 -11.04
N MET A 358 -3.37 -5.62 -11.48
CA MET A 358 -2.63 -5.62 -12.75
C MET A 358 -3.55 -5.33 -13.93
N GLN A 359 -4.73 -5.95 -13.97
CA GLN A 359 -5.73 -5.74 -15.02
C GLN A 359 -6.14 -4.26 -15.10
N MET A 360 -6.53 -3.65 -13.99
CA MET A 360 -6.88 -2.22 -13.94
C MET A 360 -5.76 -1.33 -14.50
N MET A 361 -4.51 -1.57 -14.08
CA MET A 361 -3.38 -0.78 -14.55
C MET A 361 -3.12 -0.95 -16.04
N TYR A 362 -3.20 -2.18 -16.57
CA TYR A 362 -3.04 -2.44 -18.00
C TYR A 362 -4.20 -1.88 -18.83
N ASP A 363 -5.44 -1.90 -18.32
CA ASP A 363 -6.61 -1.31 -19.00
C ASP A 363 -6.45 0.21 -19.15
N ASP A 364 -5.97 0.91 -18.13
CA ASP A 364 -5.66 2.35 -18.21
C ASP A 364 -4.63 2.65 -19.31
N ILE A 365 -3.55 1.86 -19.36
CA ILE A 365 -2.44 2.04 -20.31
C ILE A 365 -2.91 1.71 -21.74
N ALA A 366 -3.57 0.57 -21.93
CA ALA A 366 -4.09 0.16 -23.22
C ALA A 366 -5.14 1.17 -23.75
N GLY A 367 -5.99 1.71 -22.87
CA GLY A 367 -6.91 2.79 -23.19
C GLY A 367 -6.17 4.04 -23.70
N ALA A 368 -5.14 4.49 -22.99
CA ALA A 368 -4.34 5.66 -23.38
C ALA A 368 -3.63 5.45 -24.73
N LEU A 369 -3.01 4.28 -24.96
CA LEU A 369 -2.36 3.96 -26.23
C LEU A 369 -3.34 3.95 -27.39
N LYS A 370 -4.54 3.40 -27.18
CA LYS A 370 -5.62 3.39 -28.19
C LYS A 370 -6.11 4.79 -28.51
N GLU A 371 -6.32 5.64 -27.50
CA GLU A 371 -6.72 7.05 -27.67
C GLU A 371 -5.68 7.84 -28.49
N LYS A 372 -4.39 7.57 -28.26
CA LYS A 372 -3.28 8.17 -29.02
C LYS A 372 -2.97 7.49 -30.36
N LYS A 373 -3.69 6.40 -30.70
CA LYS A 373 -3.46 5.58 -31.91
C LYS A 373 -2.01 5.07 -32.01
N MET A 374 -1.42 4.72 -30.87
CA MET A 374 -0.08 4.16 -30.79
C MET A 374 -0.14 2.64 -30.87
N ASP A 375 0.59 2.07 -31.83
CA ASP A 375 0.80 0.62 -31.92
C ASP A 375 2.02 0.24 -31.06
N ALA A 376 1.80 0.12 -29.75
CA ALA A 376 2.83 -0.24 -28.78
C ALA A 376 2.30 -1.31 -27.82
N ASP A 377 3.20 -2.17 -27.35
CA ASP A 377 2.87 -3.15 -26.32
C ASP A 377 2.71 -2.42 -24.97
N PRO A 378 1.60 -2.59 -24.21
CA PRO A 378 1.49 -2.04 -22.87
C PRO A 378 2.64 -2.43 -21.94
N ARG A 379 3.29 -3.59 -22.19
CA ARG A 379 4.48 -4.06 -21.46
C ARG A 379 5.75 -3.26 -21.76
N ASP A 380 5.74 -2.42 -22.79
CA ASP A 380 6.76 -1.41 -22.98
C ASP A 380 6.63 -0.28 -21.93
N TYR A 381 5.50 -0.14 -21.21
CA TYR A 381 5.29 0.92 -20.21
C TYR A 381 5.18 0.41 -18.77
N LEU A 382 4.58 -0.76 -18.59
CA LEU A 382 4.43 -1.42 -17.29
C LEU A 382 4.78 -2.89 -17.44
N THR A 383 5.78 -3.37 -16.69
CA THR A 383 6.18 -4.77 -16.74
C THR A 383 6.31 -5.37 -15.34
N PHE A 384 5.83 -6.60 -15.20
CA PHE A 384 5.83 -7.36 -13.95
C PHE A 384 6.74 -8.57 -14.08
N PHE A 385 7.58 -8.79 -13.07
CA PHE A 385 8.49 -9.92 -12.97
C PHE A 385 8.33 -10.64 -11.64
N CYS A 386 8.79 -11.88 -11.60
CA CYS A 386 9.10 -12.60 -10.37
C CYS A 386 10.50 -13.21 -10.49
N LEU A 387 11.07 -13.60 -9.35
CA LEU A 387 12.41 -14.19 -9.32
C LEU A 387 12.34 -15.71 -9.12
N GLY A 388 13.24 -16.42 -9.77
CA GLY A 388 13.37 -17.87 -9.65
C GLY A 388 14.80 -18.32 -9.89
N ASN A 389 15.18 -19.44 -9.28
CA ASN A 389 16.46 -20.09 -9.52
C ASN A 389 16.24 -21.53 -10.00
N LYS A 390 17.21 -22.02 -10.78
CA LYS A 390 17.26 -23.40 -11.25
C LYS A 390 18.71 -23.88 -11.30
N GLU A 391 19.00 -24.94 -10.57
CA GLU A 391 20.37 -25.42 -10.39
C GLU A 391 20.55 -26.86 -10.86
N VAL A 392 21.51 -27.09 -11.75
CA VAL A 392 21.90 -28.46 -12.10
C VAL A 392 22.51 -29.16 -10.89
N LYS A 393 22.20 -30.46 -10.73
CA LYS A 393 22.79 -31.27 -9.65
C LYS A 393 24.30 -31.37 -9.86
N ARG A 394 25.09 -31.07 -8.83
CA ARG A 394 26.56 -31.11 -8.90
C ARG A 394 27.13 -32.29 -8.11
N SER A 395 28.34 -32.72 -8.49
CA SER A 395 29.09 -33.71 -7.71
C SER A 395 29.42 -33.15 -6.32
N GLY A 396 29.25 -33.95 -5.28
CA GLY A 396 29.47 -33.54 -3.89
C GLY A 396 28.37 -32.68 -3.26
N GLU A 397 27.26 -32.44 -3.97
CA GLU A 397 26.09 -31.76 -3.39
C GLU A 397 25.49 -32.59 -2.24
N TYR A 398 24.95 -31.91 -1.23
CA TYR A 398 24.22 -32.53 -0.12
C TYR A 398 23.14 -33.50 -0.61
N VAL A 399 23.10 -34.69 -0.01
CA VAL A 399 22.07 -35.69 -0.25
C VAL A 399 21.22 -35.81 1.01
N PRO A 400 19.92 -35.44 0.97
CA PRO A 400 19.06 -35.54 2.14
C PRO A 400 18.82 -37.00 2.51
N THR A 401 18.75 -37.28 3.82
CA THR A 401 18.47 -38.61 4.38
C THR A 401 17.03 -39.06 4.16
N HIS A 402 16.12 -38.12 3.93
CA HIS A 402 14.70 -38.38 3.68
C HIS A 402 14.26 -37.71 2.37
N HIS A 403 13.37 -38.41 1.65
CA HIS A 403 12.80 -37.92 0.41
C HIS A 403 11.34 -37.53 0.59
N PRO A 404 10.86 -36.48 -0.10
CA PRO A 404 9.46 -36.11 -0.02
C PRO A 404 8.57 -37.19 -0.66
N ARG A 405 7.30 -37.24 -0.24
CA ARG A 405 6.33 -38.21 -0.75
C ARG A 405 6.13 -38.03 -2.26
N GLU A 406 6.08 -39.14 -2.99
CA GLU A 406 5.82 -39.13 -4.44
C GLU A 406 4.49 -38.43 -4.80
N GLY A 407 4.46 -37.80 -5.97
CA GLY A 407 3.29 -37.04 -6.45
C GLY A 407 3.08 -35.65 -5.85
N THR A 408 3.79 -35.28 -4.77
CA THR A 408 3.66 -33.96 -4.14
C THR A 408 4.34 -32.83 -4.92
N GLN A 409 3.94 -31.58 -4.66
CA GLN A 409 4.61 -30.40 -5.22
C GLN A 409 6.09 -30.31 -4.78
N TYR A 410 6.41 -30.74 -3.56
CA TYR A 410 7.78 -30.81 -3.07
C TYR A 410 8.61 -31.76 -3.97
N THR A 411 8.16 -33.00 -4.19
CA THR A 411 8.88 -33.93 -5.07
C THR A 411 9.04 -33.39 -6.49
N LYS A 412 8.00 -32.73 -7.04
CA LYS A 412 8.08 -32.10 -8.36
C LYS A 412 9.13 -30.98 -8.41
N ALA A 413 9.16 -30.10 -7.42
CA ALA A 413 10.15 -29.02 -7.33
C ALA A 413 11.58 -29.55 -7.14
N GLN A 414 11.76 -30.53 -6.25
CA GLN A 414 13.05 -31.17 -5.99
C GLN A 414 13.59 -31.87 -7.26
N LYS A 415 12.74 -32.61 -7.99
CA LYS A 415 13.12 -33.27 -9.26
C LYS A 415 13.39 -32.25 -10.37
N ALA A 416 12.59 -31.19 -10.47
CA ALA A 416 12.77 -30.14 -11.48
C ALA A 416 13.92 -29.17 -11.16
N ARG A 417 14.47 -29.24 -9.95
CA ARG A 417 15.63 -28.47 -9.47
C ARG A 417 15.43 -26.95 -9.56
N ARG A 418 14.21 -26.50 -9.30
CA ARG A 418 13.84 -25.09 -9.41
C ARG A 418 12.88 -24.69 -8.30
N PHE A 419 12.99 -23.44 -7.87
CA PHE A 419 12.04 -22.81 -6.98
C PHE A 419 12.11 -21.29 -7.14
N MET A 420 11.11 -20.57 -6.60
CA MET A 420 11.16 -19.11 -6.59
C MET A 420 12.29 -18.63 -5.66
N ILE A 421 12.92 -17.52 -6.04
CA ILE A 421 13.64 -16.70 -5.08
C ILE A 421 12.57 -15.78 -4.48
N TYR A 422 12.34 -15.90 -3.17
CA TYR A 422 11.24 -15.19 -2.56
C TYR A 422 11.53 -13.70 -2.43
N VAL A 423 10.71 -12.87 -3.07
CA VAL A 423 10.85 -11.42 -3.05
C VAL A 423 10.18 -10.89 -1.78
N TYR A 424 10.96 -10.77 -0.71
CA TYR A 424 10.51 -10.16 0.54
C TYR A 424 10.81 -8.66 0.64
N SER A 425 11.32 -8.05 -0.43
CA SER A 425 11.68 -6.63 -0.47
C SER A 425 10.45 -5.71 -0.43
N LYS A 426 10.58 -4.58 0.25
CA LYS A 426 9.60 -3.47 0.25
C LYS A 426 10.32 -2.18 -0.10
N MET A 427 10.44 -1.92 -1.39
CA MET A 427 11.28 -0.84 -1.90
C MET A 427 10.73 -0.21 -3.18
N MET A 428 10.91 1.11 -3.32
CA MET A 428 10.62 1.85 -4.54
C MET A 428 11.53 3.07 -4.67
N TYR A 429 12.31 3.16 -5.75
CA TYR A 429 13.30 4.21 -6.05
C TYR A 429 14.42 4.28 -4.99
N ILE A 430 14.08 4.69 -3.76
CA ILE A 430 14.89 4.80 -2.53
C ILE A 430 14.04 4.86 -1.24
N ILE A 431 12.74 4.57 -1.35
CA ILE A 431 11.93 4.25 -0.18
C ILE A 431 12.27 2.81 0.17
N VAL A 432 12.74 2.57 1.39
CA VAL A 432 13.03 1.22 1.91
C VAL A 432 12.40 1.12 3.29
N GLY A 433 11.70 0.01 3.56
CA GLY A 433 11.01 -0.18 4.82
C GLY A 433 10.40 -1.56 4.97
N SER A 434 9.39 -1.65 5.84
CA SER A 434 8.58 -2.85 6.05
C SER A 434 7.26 -2.86 5.25
N VAL A 435 6.89 -1.71 4.66
CA VAL A 435 5.57 -1.44 4.04
C VAL A 435 5.35 -2.23 2.74
N ASN A 436 4.42 -3.19 2.74
CA ASN A 436 3.96 -3.83 1.51
C ASN A 436 3.04 -2.91 0.70
N ILE A 437 2.94 -3.10 -0.62
CA ILE A 437 1.92 -2.43 -1.45
C ILE A 437 0.60 -3.20 -1.32
N ASN A 438 -0.04 -3.08 -0.16
CA ASN A 438 -1.37 -3.60 0.12
C ASN A 438 -2.07 -2.72 1.18
N GLN A 439 -3.36 -2.96 1.42
CA GLN A 439 -4.10 -2.16 2.40
C GLN A 439 -3.63 -2.41 3.85
N LEU A 440 -3.11 -3.59 4.19
CA LEU A 440 -2.64 -3.86 5.56
C LEU A 440 -1.52 -2.91 5.98
N SER A 441 -0.54 -2.71 5.09
CA SER A 441 0.62 -1.86 5.36
C SER A 441 0.36 -0.36 5.05
N MET A 442 -0.46 -0.04 4.06
CA MET A 442 -0.65 1.35 3.58
C MET A 442 -1.75 2.14 4.30
N ASP A 443 -2.55 1.50 5.16
CA ASP A 443 -3.72 2.13 5.81
C ASP A 443 -3.34 3.07 6.97
N GLY A 444 -2.29 2.73 7.72
CA GLY A 444 -1.87 3.43 8.94
C GLY A 444 -2.68 3.08 10.20
N GLY A 445 -3.91 2.57 10.08
CA GLY A 445 -4.73 2.08 11.19
C GLY A 445 -4.66 0.57 11.43
N ARG A 446 -4.10 -0.18 10.47
CA ARG A 446 -3.93 -1.64 10.50
C ARG A 446 -2.56 -2.03 11.07
N ASP A 447 -1.64 -2.47 10.23
CA ASP A 447 -0.29 -2.85 10.65
C ASP A 447 0.56 -1.60 10.94
N SER A 448 1.43 -1.71 11.94
CA SER A 448 2.40 -0.66 12.25
C SER A 448 3.64 -0.86 11.38
N GLU A 449 3.94 0.13 10.55
CA GLU A 449 4.97 0.04 9.54
C GLU A 449 5.97 1.19 9.64
N ILE A 450 7.18 0.99 9.13
CA ILE A 450 8.19 2.05 9.03
C ILE A 450 8.87 2.00 7.66
N ALA A 451 9.13 3.18 7.10
CA ALA A 451 9.94 3.34 5.91
C ALA A 451 10.78 4.60 6.01
N MET A 452 11.90 4.61 5.29
CA MET A 452 12.70 5.79 5.05
C MET A 452 12.71 6.11 3.55
N GLY A 453 12.66 7.40 3.22
CA GLY A 453 13.00 7.90 1.88
C GLY A 453 14.25 8.77 1.97
N ALA A 454 15.25 8.48 1.14
CA ALA A 454 16.48 9.28 1.02
C ALA A 454 16.56 9.97 -0.33
N PHE A 455 17.55 10.80 -0.59
CA PHE A 455 18.12 11.05 -1.92
C PHE A 455 19.52 11.67 -1.74
N GLN A 456 20.29 11.75 -2.82
CA GLN A 456 21.59 12.42 -2.82
C GLN A 456 21.47 13.74 -3.58
N PRO A 457 21.52 14.91 -2.91
CA PRO A 457 21.29 16.22 -3.53
C PRO A 457 22.22 16.51 -4.73
N HIS A 458 23.47 16.05 -4.69
CA HIS A 458 24.45 16.23 -5.77
C HIS A 458 24.39 15.13 -6.86
N HIS A 459 23.42 14.22 -6.82
CA HIS A 459 23.26 13.14 -7.79
C HIS A 459 21.79 12.99 -8.20
N LEU A 460 21.27 13.99 -8.92
CA LEU A 460 19.89 14.06 -9.39
C LEU A 460 19.78 13.85 -10.90
N ASN A 461 18.58 13.49 -11.36
CA ASN A 461 18.24 13.45 -12.78
C ASN A 461 17.80 14.85 -13.26
N ILE A 462 18.74 15.79 -13.37
CA ILE A 462 18.45 17.20 -13.73
C ILE A 462 19.22 17.62 -14.97
N ASN A 463 18.68 18.57 -15.75
CA ASN A 463 19.34 19.16 -16.92
C ASN A 463 19.85 18.13 -17.95
N GLY A 464 19.11 17.03 -18.15
CA GLY A 464 19.49 15.95 -19.06
C GLY A 464 20.60 15.02 -18.54
N GLN A 465 21.12 15.26 -17.34
CA GLN A 465 22.04 14.34 -16.67
C GLN A 465 21.27 13.22 -15.97
N VAL A 466 21.86 12.04 -15.94
CA VAL A 466 21.34 10.91 -15.19
C VAL A 466 22.14 10.75 -13.90
N ALA A 467 21.45 10.53 -12.79
CA ALA A 467 22.05 10.26 -11.50
C ALA A 467 23.00 9.05 -11.59
N ARG A 468 24.20 9.23 -11.02
CA ARG A 468 25.28 8.22 -10.94
C ARG A 468 25.82 8.08 -9.51
N GLY A 469 24.97 8.32 -8.52
CA GLY A 469 25.27 8.13 -7.10
C GLY A 469 25.08 6.69 -6.61
N GLN A 470 25.03 6.52 -5.29
CA GLN A 470 24.81 5.25 -4.60
C GLN A 470 23.50 4.57 -5.02
N VAL A 471 22.44 5.36 -5.19
CA VAL A 471 21.12 4.86 -5.63
C VAL A 471 21.19 4.22 -7.01
N HIS A 472 21.86 4.89 -7.94
CA HIS A 472 22.06 4.38 -9.29
C HIS A 472 22.83 3.06 -9.27
N ALA A 473 23.93 3.02 -8.51
CA ALA A 473 24.75 1.82 -8.43
C ALA A 473 24.06 0.67 -7.71
N PHE A 474 23.29 0.94 -6.66
CA PHE A 474 22.49 -0.06 -5.98
C PHE A 474 21.46 -0.69 -6.92
N ARG A 475 20.73 0.14 -7.70
CA ARG A 475 19.82 -0.37 -8.74
C ARG A 475 20.56 -1.21 -9.78
N MET A 476 21.72 -0.76 -10.27
CA MET A 476 22.53 -1.52 -11.23
C MET A 476 23.00 -2.86 -10.65
N SER A 477 23.34 -2.89 -9.36
CA SER A 477 23.74 -4.11 -8.64
C SER A 477 22.58 -5.10 -8.48
N LEU A 478 21.37 -4.62 -8.19
CA LEU A 478 20.15 -5.46 -8.18
C LEU A 478 19.83 -6.00 -9.57
N TRP A 479 19.97 -5.16 -10.61
CA TRP A 479 19.75 -5.59 -11.98
C TRP A 479 20.78 -6.62 -12.42
N TYR A 480 22.05 -6.45 -12.04
CA TYR A 480 23.08 -7.46 -12.26
C TYR A 480 22.71 -8.81 -11.63
N GLU A 481 22.26 -8.80 -10.37
CA GLU A 481 21.84 -10.01 -9.67
C GLU A 481 20.67 -10.70 -10.40
N HIS A 482 19.64 -9.94 -10.77
CA HIS A 482 18.41 -10.51 -11.32
C HIS A 482 18.49 -10.83 -12.81
N LEU A 483 19.39 -10.19 -13.56
CA LEU A 483 19.57 -10.36 -15.00
C LEU A 483 20.77 -11.26 -15.34
N GLY A 484 21.09 -12.20 -14.45
CA GLY A 484 22.04 -13.28 -14.72
C GLY A 484 23.51 -12.85 -14.72
N GLY A 485 23.87 -11.81 -13.96
CA GLY A 485 25.24 -11.32 -13.87
C GLY A 485 25.69 -10.53 -15.10
N ILE A 486 24.75 -9.85 -15.78
CA ILE A 486 25.04 -9.06 -16.98
C ILE A 486 24.78 -7.58 -16.69
N LEU A 487 25.75 -6.73 -17.02
CA LEU A 487 25.58 -5.28 -17.14
C LEU A 487 25.51 -4.91 -18.62
N HIS A 488 24.67 -3.93 -18.96
CA HIS A 488 24.50 -3.43 -20.31
C HIS A 488 24.23 -1.93 -20.29
N ASP A 489 24.67 -1.20 -21.32
CA ASP A 489 24.53 0.26 -21.41
C ASP A 489 23.07 0.71 -21.41
N ASP A 490 22.17 -0.02 -22.09
CA ASP A 490 20.72 0.22 -22.02
C ASP A 490 20.19 0.32 -20.56
N PHE A 491 20.77 -0.44 -19.62
CA PHE A 491 20.35 -0.41 -18.22
C PHE A 491 20.69 0.92 -17.53
N LEU A 492 21.58 1.73 -18.08
CA LEU A 492 21.89 3.07 -17.59
C LEU A 492 20.72 4.05 -17.79
N HIS A 493 19.81 3.73 -18.71
CA HIS A 493 18.64 4.53 -19.07
C HIS A 493 17.36 3.68 -18.97
N PRO A 494 16.89 3.36 -17.73
CA PRO A 494 15.75 2.48 -17.53
C PRO A 494 14.42 3.01 -18.09
N GLY A 495 14.32 4.31 -18.41
CA GLY A 495 13.14 4.81 -19.11
C GLY A 495 13.09 4.43 -20.60
N SER A 496 14.22 4.09 -21.22
CA SER A 496 14.30 3.87 -22.68
C SER A 496 13.52 2.64 -23.15
N LEU A 497 13.11 2.64 -24.43
CA LEU A 497 12.39 1.53 -25.03
C LEU A 497 13.31 0.31 -25.21
N GLU A 498 14.56 0.56 -25.55
CA GLU A 498 15.64 -0.41 -25.70
C GLU A 498 15.84 -1.17 -24.38
N CYS A 499 15.90 -0.44 -23.26
CA CYS A 499 16.06 -1.04 -21.94
C CYS A 499 14.89 -1.95 -21.56
N VAL A 500 13.63 -1.47 -21.63
CA VAL A 500 12.48 -2.30 -21.25
C VAL A 500 12.36 -3.55 -22.12
N ARG A 501 12.58 -3.44 -23.43
CA ARG A 501 12.49 -4.57 -24.35
C ARG A 501 13.60 -5.57 -24.11
N ARG A 502 14.82 -5.10 -23.79
CA ARG A 502 15.92 -5.98 -23.39
C ARG A 502 15.60 -6.72 -22.10
N VAL A 503 15.16 -6.02 -21.07
CA VAL A 503 14.79 -6.66 -19.78
C VAL A 503 13.66 -7.67 -19.98
N ASN A 504 12.60 -7.30 -20.71
CA ASN A 504 11.50 -8.22 -21.04
C ASN A 504 11.99 -9.44 -21.84
N LYS A 505 12.91 -9.27 -22.79
CA LYS A 505 13.51 -10.36 -23.56
C LYS A 505 14.40 -11.27 -22.72
N MET A 506 15.08 -10.73 -21.71
CA MET A 506 15.92 -11.54 -20.80
C MET A 506 15.07 -12.34 -19.80
N ALA A 507 13.89 -11.83 -19.45
CA ALA A 507 12.96 -12.48 -18.54
C ALA A 507 12.02 -13.50 -19.22
N GLY A 508 11.73 -13.32 -20.52
CA GLY A 508 10.93 -14.23 -21.33
C GLY A 508 11.76 -15.37 -21.90
#